data_AF-A0A1V5RS24-F1
#
_entry.id   AF-A0A1V5RS24-F1
#
_cell.length_a   1.000
_cell.length_b   1.000
_cell.length_c   1.000
_cell.angle_alpha   90.00
_cell.angle_beta   90.00
_cell.angle_gamma   90.00
#
_symmetry.space_group_name_H-M   'P 1'
#
loop_
_entity.id
_entity.type
_entity.pdbx_description
1 polymer ?
#
loop_
_entity_poly.entity_id
_entity_poly.type
_entity_poly.pdbx_seq_one_letter_code
_entity_poly.pdbx_strand_id
1 'polypeptide(L)'
;MKKLLLTTILFCGVLSIYASTRVEFTLDGKNRVYVLYSPSFANESETYSLAVLLHGIGQTIETFMDEQTAQNIADNNSTYLVLPQALPEQDPNIISASGYYNQAFKTSISTSAWGAGVSVEIEDIIADPNTQQLFCMLYPTICSAGKLELNANVDDVKLINTIIDQLTSDSEIYIDNDRIYMAGLSLGGAMAYKYTFSEDPQINKVAIVSGFVGASIDTTGVLNIPIMVLHSKTDETIPYEGGSFNGSIENTVKSWINKNAHSDPNIYQIGSGVEGTTIYDYSESPRVLFYKIEEASHTLSDVHGFDPNTEIWKFFNNIPLSVDDAKTDKLDIFPNPADDILYTSEDGMYSITDLSGRILKKGYTDEYSIDLKGLSRGRYIVGVTTDTETYKAVLLKK
;
A
#
# COMPACT_ATOMS: atom_id res chain seq x y z
N MET A 1 29.34 36.60 25.00
CA MET A 1 28.75 36.59 23.63
C MET A 1 29.17 35.30 22.95
N LYS A 2 28.31 34.27 22.98
CA LYS A 2 28.56 32.97 22.34
C LYS A 2 28.23 33.11 20.85
N LYS A 3 29.22 32.81 20.00
CA LYS A 3 29.07 32.80 18.53
C LYS A 3 28.20 31.60 18.14
N LEU A 4 27.13 31.89 17.42
CA LEU A 4 26.25 30.93 16.76
C LEU A 4 27.03 30.31 15.59
N LEU A 5 27.24 29.00 15.63
CA LEU A 5 27.80 28.25 14.49
C LEU A 5 26.66 28.04 13.49
N LEU A 6 26.73 28.71 12.35
CA LEU A 6 25.85 28.45 11.21
C LEU A 6 26.50 27.32 10.41
N THR A 7 25.90 26.13 10.44
CA THR A 7 26.36 24.99 9.65
C THR A 7 25.87 25.18 8.23
N THR A 8 26.72 25.68 7.34
CA THR A 8 26.44 25.80 5.92
C THR A 8 26.50 24.40 5.29
N ILE A 9 25.34 23.89 4.84
CA ILE A 9 25.29 22.70 3.98
C ILE A 9 25.76 23.13 2.60
N LEU A 10 26.85 22.53 2.13
CA LEU A 10 27.43 22.79 0.82
C LEU A 10 26.65 21.96 -0.22
N PHE A 11 25.70 22.59 -0.92
CA PHE A 11 25.09 21.99 -2.10
C PHE A 11 26.09 22.09 -3.26
N CYS A 12 26.81 21.01 -3.51
CA CYS A 12 27.66 20.91 -4.70
C CYS A 12 26.73 20.59 -5.87
N GLY A 13 26.47 21.59 -6.71
CA GLY A 13 25.65 21.45 -7.91
C GLY A 13 26.25 20.42 -8.86
N VAL A 14 25.65 19.23 -8.85
CA VAL A 14 25.75 18.26 -9.93
C VAL A 14 24.52 18.50 -10.80
N LEU A 15 24.70 18.59 -12.11
CA LEU A 15 23.58 18.43 -13.04
C LEU A 15 23.00 17.02 -12.82
N SER A 16 22.00 16.92 -11.96
CA SER A 16 21.35 15.69 -11.57
C SER A 16 20.40 15.24 -12.68
N ILE A 17 20.82 14.24 -13.45
CA ILE A 17 19.92 13.41 -14.25
C ILE A 17 19.52 12.26 -13.32
N TYR A 18 18.55 12.43 -12.42
CA TYR A 18 18.17 11.33 -11.50
C TYR A 18 16.68 10.99 -11.58
N ALA A 19 16.43 9.71 -11.90
CA ALA A 19 15.14 9.02 -11.76
C ALA A 19 14.76 8.86 -10.28
N SER A 20 15.75 8.67 -9.40
CA SER A 20 15.55 8.49 -7.96
C SER A 20 16.65 9.18 -7.13
N THR A 21 16.29 9.68 -5.94
CA THR A 21 17.22 10.29 -4.97
C THR A 21 17.06 9.59 -3.62
N ARG A 22 18.11 8.94 -3.14
CA ARG A 22 18.16 8.38 -1.78
C ARG A 22 18.63 9.45 -0.81
N VAL A 23 17.85 9.69 0.24
CA VAL A 23 18.15 10.70 1.27
C VAL A 23 18.31 10.00 2.60
N GLU A 24 19.43 10.29 3.27
CA GLU A 24 19.72 9.83 4.64
C GLU A 24 19.85 11.04 5.56
N PHE A 25 19.22 10.98 6.72
CA PHE A 25 19.22 12.07 7.68
C PHE A 25 18.97 11.57 9.11
N THR A 26 19.28 12.40 10.09
CA THR A 26 19.04 12.06 11.50
C THR A 26 17.74 12.68 11.99
N LEU A 27 16.87 11.86 12.57
CA LEU A 27 15.65 12.30 13.27
C LEU A 27 15.60 11.62 14.64
N ASP A 28 15.48 12.42 15.70
CA ASP A 28 15.45 11.93 17.10
C ASP A 28 16.61 10.98 17.46
N GLY A 29 17.80 11.30 16.94
CA GLY A 29 19.02 10.50 17.16
C GLY A 29 19.08 9.20 16.37
N LYS A 30 18.09 8.90 15.53
CA LYS A 30 18.03 7.69 14.69
C LYS A 30 18.37 8.06 13.24
N ASN A 31 19.13 7.20 12.55
CA ASN A 31 19.37 7.36 11.11
C ASN A 31 18.11 6.95 10.35
N ARG A 32 17.54 7.85 9.57
CA ARG A 32 16.35 7.63 8.76
C ARG A 32 16.71 7.72 7.28
N VAL A 33 15.97 6.98 6.47
CA VAL A 33 16.20 6.92 5.03
C VAL A 33 14.85 6.96 4.31
N TYR A 34 14.81 7.66 3.19
CA TYR A 34 13.78 7.51 2.16
C TYR A 34 14.40 7.56 0.77
N VAL A 35 13.66 7.06 -0.23
CA VAL A 35 13.95 7.28 -1.64
C VAL A 35 12.82 8.11 -2.24
N LEU A 36 13.18 9.18 -2.94
CA LEU A 36 12.28 10.03 -3.73
C LEU A 36 12.44 9.67 -5.21
N TYR A 37 11.33 9.41 -5.90
CA TYR A 37 11.27 9.33 -7.35
C TYR A 37 10.55 10.57 -7.88
N SER A 38 11.20 11.27 -8.80
CA SER A 38 10.64 12.44 -9.45
C SER A 38 10.07 12.04 -10.81
N PRO A 39 8.93 12.61 -11.24
CA PRO A 39 8.49 12.44 -12.63
C PRO A 39 9.62 12.86 -13.59
N SER A 40 9.90 12.04 -14.59
CA SER A 40 11.03 12.23 -15.51
C SER A 40 10.91 13.52 -16.36
N PHE A 41 9.72 14.11 -16.40
CA PHE A 41 9.36 15.35 -17.08
C PHE A 41 9.04 16.52 -16.13
N ALA A 42 9.27 16.35 -14.82
CA ALA A 42 9.02 17.39 -13.83
C ALA A 42 9.79 18.67 -14.17
N ASN A 43 9.11 19.82 -14.07
CA ASN A 43 9.68 21.12 -14.39
C ASN A 43 9.08 22.22 -13.52
N GLU A 44 9.74 23.38 -13.48
CA GLU A 44 9.40 24.51 -12.61
C GLU A 44 8.10 25.25 -12.98
N SER A 45 7.44 24.89 -14.09
CA SER A 45 6.24 25.59 -14.57
C SER A 45 4.92 24.95 -14.16
N GLU A 46 4.97 23.76 -13.53
CA GLU A 46 3.80 23.00 -13.10
C GLU A 46 3.99 22.46 -11.68
N THR A 47 2.88 22.14 -11.01
CA THR A 47 2.88 21.48 -9.69
C THR A 47 2.41 20.04 -9.81
N TYR A 48 3.09 19.13 -9.13
CA TYR A 48 2.85 17.68 -9.16
C TYR A 48 2.25 17.20 -7.84
N SER A 49 1.60 16.04 -7.82
CA SER A 49 1.17 15.44 -6.54
C SER A 49 2.36 14.86 -5.80
N LEU A 50 2.20 14.59 -4.51
CA LEU A 50 3.14 13.82 -3.70
C LEU A 50 2.44 12.56 -3.19
N ALA A 51 3.08 11.40 -3.31
CA ALA A 51 2.55 10.15 -2.76
C ALA A 51 3.59 9.46 -1.87
N VAL A 52 3.19 9.15 -0.63
CA VAL A 52 4.01 8.40 0.34
C VAL A 52 3.57 6.94 0.34
N LEU A 53 4.47 6.01 0.02
CA LEU A 53 4.18 4.58 0.01
C LEU A 53 4.87 3.85 1.17
N LEU A 54 4.07 3.16 1.99
CA LEU A 54 4.54 2.47 3.19
C LEU A 54 4.57 0.95 2.98
N HIS A 55 5.76 0.38 3.10
CA HIS A 55 5.99 -1.06 2.91
C HIS A 55 5.47 -1.92 4.07
N GLY A 56 5.30 -3.22 3.85
CA GLY A 56 4.92 -4.20 4.87
C GLY A 56 6.06 -4.59 5.81
N ILE A 57 5.75 -5.39 6.82
CA ILE A 57 6.74 -5.83 7.82
C ILE A 57 7.89 -6.60 7.18
N GLY A 58 9.13 -6.28 7.57
CA GLY A 58 10.34 -6.96 7.11
C GLY A 58 10.82 -6.62 5.72
N GLN A 59 10.05 -5.84 4.95
CA GLN A 59 10.49 -5.34 3.66
C GLN A 59 11.48 -4.18 3.85
N THR A 60 12.36 -4.04 2.86
CA THR A 60 13.10 -2.79 2.59
C THR A 60 12.47 -2.06 1.41
N ILE A 61 12.84 -0.80 1.20
CA ILE A 61 12.47 -0.02 0.00
C ILE A 61 12.69 -0.86 -1.27
N GLU A 62 13.85 -1.49 -1.39
CA GLU A 62 14.25 -2.24 -2.59
C GLU A 62 13.47 -3.55 -2.78
N THR A 63 13.04 -4.21 -1.70
CA THR A 63 12.20 -5.42 -1.80
C THR A 63 10.71 -5.10 -1.94
N PHE A 64 10.31 -3.90 -1.52
CA PHE A 64 8.93 -3.44 -1.61
C PHE A 64 8.60 -2.97 -3.03
N MET A 65 9.51 -2.23 -3.65
CA MET A 65 9.31 -1.71 -4.99
C MET A 65 10.63 -1.57 -5.74
N ASP A 66 10.71 -2.15 -6.93
CA ASP A 66 11.85 -1.93 -7.80
C ASP A 66 11.82 -0.52 -8.42
N GLU A 67 13.00 -0.01 -8.76
CA GLU A 67 13.18 1.34 -9.28
C GLU A 67 12.39 1.60 -10.58
N GLN A 68 12.28 0.62 -11.47
CA GLN A 68 11.54 0.81 -12.72
C GLN A 68 10.04 0.94 -12.44
N THR A 69 9.48 0.09 -11.57
CA THR A 69 8.08 0.18 -11.15
C THR A 69 7.80 1.52 -10.46
N ALA A 70 8.66 1.95 -9.53
CA ALA A 70 8.53 3.23 -8.85
C ALA A 70 8.56 4.42 -9.82
N GLN A 71 9.51 4.43 -10.77
CA GLN A 71 9.59 5.48 -11.79
C GLN A 71 8.35 5.49 -12.70
N ASN A 72 7.86 4.31 -13.11
CA ASN A 72 6.65 4.22 -13.93
C ASN A 72 5.43 4.79 -13.20
N ILE A 73 5.32 4.56 -11.89
CA ILE A 73 4.26 5.14 -11.06
C ILE A 73 4.39 6.66 -11.00
N ALA A 74 5.60 7.18 -10.77
CA ALA A 74 5.87 8.62 -10.73
C ALA A 74 5.48 9.31 -12.04
N ASP A 75 5.89 8.73 -13.18
CA ASP A 75 5.64 9.27 -14.51
C ASP A 75 4.17 9.19 -14.91
N ASN A 76 3.55 8.00 -14.77
CA ASN A 76 2.17 7.78 -15.22
C ASN A 76 1.15 8.62 -14.45
N ASN A 77 1.46 8.97 -13.20
CA ASN A 77 0.56 9.72 -12.33
C ASN A 77 0.99 11.17 -12.13
N SER A 78 2.07 11.63 -12.78
CA SER A 78 2.60 12.99 -12.61
C SER A 78 2.77 13.35 -11.13
N THR A 79 3.47 12.48 -10.40
CA THR A 79 3.59 12.52 -8.94
C THR A 79 5.03 12.33 -8.50
N TYR A 80 5.47 13.12 -7.52
CA TYR A 80 6.60 12.72 -6.70
C TYR A 80 6.19 11.51 -5.86
N LEU A 81 7.04 10.49 -5.83
CA LEU A 81 6.79 9.25 -5.10
C LEU A 81 7.86 9.05 -4.03
N VAL A 82 7.46 8.89 -2.77
CA VAL A 82 8.38 8.77 -1.65
C VAL A 82 8.18 7.45 -0.92
N LEU A 83 9.28 6.71 -0.77
CA LEU A 83 9.33 5.43 -0.07
C LEU A 83 10.23 5.58 1.16
N PRO A 84 9.68 5.88 2.35
CA PRO A 84 10.43 5.85 3.59
C PRO A 84 10.74 4.42 4.06
N GLN A 85 11.84 4.26 4.79
CA GLN A 85 12.25 2.99 5.39
C GLN A 85 11.87 2.95 6.89
N ALA A 86 11.17 1.88 7.28
CA ALA A 86 10.94 1.56 8.69
C ALA A 86 12.24 1.10 9.37
N LEU A 87 12.36 1.34 10.68
CA LEU A 87 13.49 0.86 11.49
C LEU A 87 13.23 -0.54 12.05
N PRO A 88 14.27 -1.32 12.39
CA PRO A 88 14.13 -2.47 13.28
C PRO A 88 13.77 -2.02 14.71
N GLU A 89 13.44 -2.96 15.60
CA GLU A 89 13.11 -2.63 17.01
C GLU A 89 14.22 -1.79 17.65
N GLN A 90 13.84 -0.71 18.33
CA GLN A 90 14.78 0.26 18.91
C GLN A 90 14.78 0.27 20.45
N ASP A 91 13.78 -0.31 21.12
CA ASP A 91 13.72 -0.34 22.58
C ASP A 91 14.65 -1.42 23.15
N PRO A 92 15.70 -1.06 23.93
CA PRO A 92 16.62 -2.03 24.51
C PRO A 92 15.94 -3.06 25.42
N ASN A 93 14.86 -2.70 26.11
CA ASN A 93 14.11 -3.62 26.97
C ASN A 93 13.41 -4.68 26.12
N ILE A 94 12.78 -4.28 25.02
CA ILE A 94 12.12 -5.20 24.08
C ILE A 94 13.17 -6.08 23.37
N ILE A 95 14.28 -5.49 22.94
CA ILE A 95 15.41 -6.23 22.34
C ILE A 95 15.94 -7.30 23.32
N SER A 96 16.06 -6.99 24.61
CA SER A 96 16.49 -7.96 25.63
C SER A 96 15.50 -9.11 25.85
N ALA A 97 14.24 -8.94 25.43
CA ALA A 97 13.18 -9.94 25.47
C ALA A 97 12.89 -10.54 24.08
N SER A 98 13.87 -10.55 23.17
CA SER A 98 13.70 -10.92 21.75
C SER A 98 13.01 -12.26 21.53
N GLY A 99 13.18 -13.24 22.43
CA GLY A 99 12.47 -14.53 22.33
C GLY A 99 10.95 -14.38 22.40
N TYR A 100 10.45 -13.57 23.34
CA TYR A 100 9.02 -13.29 23.50
C TYR A 100 8.50 -12.39 22.39
N TYR A 101 9.31 -11.41 21.95
CA TYR A 101 8.99 -10.61 20.76
C TYR A 101 8.80 -11.48 19.53
N ASN A 102 9.73 -12.40 19.27
CA ASN A 102 9.67 -13.26 18.10
C ASN A 102 8.47 -14.22 18.16
N GLN A 103 8.12 -14.69 19.36
CA GLN A 103 6.91 -15.47 19.58
C GLN A 103 5.65 -14.65 19.30
N ALA A 104 5.58 -13.42 19.84
CA ALA A 104 4.42 -12.55 19.73
C ALA A 104 4.14 -12.15 18.28
N PHE A 105 5.15 -11.67 17.56
CA PHE A 105 4.99 -11.07 16.23
C PHE A 105 5.39 -11.99 15.07
N LYS A 106 5.80 -13.23 15.36
CA LYS A 106 6.29 -14.22 14.38
C LYS A 106 7.38 -13.65 13.45
N THR A 107 8.24 -12.79 13.99
CA THR A 107 9.30 -12.09 13.25
C THR A 107 10.55 -11.90 14.12
N SER A 108 11.60 -11.27 13.61
CA SER A 108 12.84 -10.97 14.35
C SER A 108 12.89 -9.53 14.83
N ILE A 109 13.60 -9.24 15.92
CA ILE A 109 13.89 -7.85 16.36
C ILE A 109 14.68 -7.03 15.33
N SER A 110 15.37 -7.70 14.41
CA SER A 110 16.10 -7.06 13.30
C SER A 110 15.20 -6.74 12.10
N THR A 111 13.94 -7.17 12.12
CA THR A 111 12.96 -6.93 11.06
C THR A 111 12.56 -5.47 11.07
N SER A 112 12.58 -4.82 9.91
CA SER A 112 12.06 -3.46 9.76
C SER A 112 10.55 -3.44 10.00
N ALA A 113 10.08 -2.65 10.95
CA ALA A 113 8.68 -2.58 11.34
C ALA A 113 8.29 -1.14 11.68
N TRP A 114 7.12 -0.70 11.21
CA TRP A 114 6.59 0.61 11.59
C TRP A 114 6.14 0.60 13.05
N GLY A 115 6.32 1.73 13.75
CA GLY A 115 5.70 2.02 15.04
C GLY A 115 4.19 2.26 14.90
N ALA A 116 3.46 1.29 14.35
CA ALA A 116 2.05 1.42 13.96
C ALA A 116 1.05 1.11 15.09
N GLY A 117 1.52 1.02 16.34
CA GLY A 117 0.69 0.68 17.50
C GLY A 117 0.23 -0.78 17.53
N VAL A 118 0.98 -1.68 16.88
CA VAL A 118 0.69 -3.13 16.90
C VAL A 118 1.26 -3.71 18.18
N SER A 119 0.39 -4.20 19.05
CA SER A 119 0.78 -4.74 20.35
C SER A 119 0.11 -6.07 20.66
N VAL A 120 0.73 -6.86 21.53
CA VAL A 120 0.18 -8.12 22.08
C VAL A 120 0.32 -8.08 23.59
N GLU A 121 -0.77 -8.35 24.31
CA GLU A 121 -0.78 -8.41 25.77
C GLU A 121 0.09 -9.56 26.27
N ILE A 122 0.76 -9.38 27.41
CA ILE A 122 1.68 -10.40 27.97
C ILE A 122 0.95 -11.71 28.29
N GLU A 123 -0.32 -11.64 28.68
CA GLU A 123 -1.13 -12.82 28.99
C GLU A 123 -1.39 -13.72 27.78
N ASP A 124 -1.45 -13.13 26.58
CA ASP A 124 -1.63 -13.88 25.32
C ASP A 124 -0.33 -14.55 24.85
N ILE A 125 0.82 -14.04 25.30
CA ILE A 125 2.15 -14.59 24.98
C ILE A 125 2.50 -15.71 25.96
N ILE A 126 2.21 -15.49 27.25
CA ILE A 126 2.62 -16.36 28.35
C ILE A 126 1.37 -16.78 29.12
N ALA A 127 0.79 -17.93 28.78
CA ALA A 127 -0.45 -18.39 29.43
C ALA A 127 -0.27 -18.84 30.90
N ASP A 128 0.92 -19.32 31.29
CA ASP A 128 1.17 -19.82 32.66
C ASP A 128 1.46 -18.68 33.65
N PRO A 129 0.67 -18.50 34.73
CA PRO A 129 0.83 -17.39 35.67
C PRO A 129 2.17 -17.36 36.41
N ASN A 130 2.77 -18.53 36.69
CA ASN A 130 4.08 -18.58 37.36
C ASN A 130 5.19 -18.10 36.43
N THR A 131 5.09 -18.47 35.15
CA THR A 131 5.99 -17.99 34.09
C THR A 131 5.81 -16.50 33.84
N GLN A 132 4.57 -15.98 33.88
CA GLN A 132 4.32 -14.54 33.82
C GLN A 132 4.98 -13.81 35.00
N GLN A 133 4.87 -14.35 36.22
CA GLN A 133 5.52 -13.76 37.39
C GLN A 133 7.06 -13.71 37.23
N LEU A 134 7.66 -14.79 36.72
CA LEU A 134 9.09 -14.82 36.42
C LEU A 134 9.46 -13.82 35.33
N PHE A 135 8.67 -13.73 34.27
CA PHE A 135 8.84 -12.75 33.20
C PHE A 135 8.82 -11.33 33.75
N CYS A 136 7.85 -10.98 34.60
CA CYS A 136 7.75 -9.66 35.21
C CYS A 136 8.93 -9.31 36.12
N MET A 137 9.56 -10.30 36.76
CA MET A 137 10.80 -10.08 37.52
C MET A 137 12.00 -9.78 36.62
N LEU A 138 12.07 -10.40 35.43
CA LEU A 138 13.18 -10.23 34.48
C LEU A 138 13.01 -8.98 33.60
N TYR A 139 11.76 -8.65 33.23
CA TYR A 139 11.40 -7.58 32.31
C TYR A 139 10.36 -6.63 32.92
N PRO A 140 10.71 -5.93 34.02
CA PRO A 140 9.74 -5.13 34.78
C PRO A 140 9.14 -3.98 33.96
N THR A 141 9.89 -3.37 33.05
CA THR A 141 9.39 -2.32 32.16
C THR A 141 8.30 -2.83 31.24
N ILE A 142 8.51 -4.01 30.63
CA ILE A 142 7.54 -4.63 29.72
C ILE A 142 6.29 -5.05 30.49
N CYS A 143 6.47 -5.68 31.65
CA CYS A 143 5.35 -6.09 32.48
C CYS A 143 4.54 -4.90 33.01
N SER A 144 5.19 -3.78 33.34
CA SER A 144 4.49 -2.55 33.71
C SER A 144 3.67 -1.95 32.56
N ALA A 145 4.08 -2.16 31.31
CA ALA A 145 3.31 -1.75 30.14
C ALA A 145 2.14 -2.72 29.84
N GLY A 146 2.19 -3.95 30.36
CA GLY A 146 1.18 -4.99 30.16
C GLY A 146 1.29 -5.73 28.82
N LYS A 147 2.09 -5.23 27.88
CA LYS A 147 2.15 -5.70 26.49
C LYS A 147 3.54 -5.54 25.87
N LEU A 148 3.77 -6.27 24.77
CA LEU A 148 4.81 -5.96 23.79
C LEU A 148 4.21 -5.12 22.67
N GLU A 149 4.91 -4.11 22.17
CA GLU A 149 4.47 -3.28 21.06
C GLU A 149 5.61 -3.04 20.08
N LEU A 150 5.34 -3.18 18.78
CA LEU A 150 6.32 -2.96 17.72
C LEU A 150 6.77 -1.50 17.72
N ASN A 151 8.07 -1.26 17.94
CA ASN A 151 8.70 0.04 17.75
C ASN A 151 7.97 1.19 18.46
N ALA A 152 7.46 0.94 19.67
CA ALA A 152 6.65 1.90 20.44
C ALA A 152 7.34 3.27 20.64
N ASN A 153 8.68 3.28 20.68
CA ASN A 153 9.51 4.48 20.87
C ASN A 153 10.03 5.09 19.54
N VAL A 154 9.49 4.67 18.40
CA VAL A 154 9.80 5.22 17.08
C VAL A 154 8.62 6.05 16.59
N ASP A 155 8.85 7.36 16.46
CA ASP A 155 7.85 8.30 15.96
C ASP A 155 7.89 8.35 14.43
N ASP A 156 7.19 7.40 13.81
CA ASP A 156 7.06 7.35 12.35
C ASP A 156 6.05 8.36 11.79
N VAL A 157 5.14 8.91 12.60
CA VAL A 157 4.29 10.03 12.17
C VAL A 157 5.17 11.26 11.94
N LYS A 158 6.05 11.57 12.90
CA LYS A 158 7.00 12.67 12.78
C LYS A 158 7.98 12.48 11.64
N LEU A 159 8.42 11.24 11.37
CA LEU A 159 9.21 10.96 10.16
C LEU A 159 8.48 11.45 8.91
N ILE A 160 7.25 10.96 8.72
CA ILE A 160 6.48 11.21 7.50
C ILE A 160 6.22 12.72 7.35
N ASN A 161 5.81 13.40 8.42
CA ASN A 161 5.63 14.86 8.40
C ASN A 161 6.94 15.58 8.07
N THR A 162 8.06 15.18 8.67
CA THR A 162 9.37 15.79 8.38
C THR A 162 9.75 15.65 6.90
N ILE A 163 9.47 14.50 6.30
CA ILE A 163 9.72 14.26 4.87
C ILE A 163 8.80 15.15 4.01
N ILE A 164 7.50 15.19 4.30
CA ILE A 164 6.54 16.02 3.56
C ILE A 164 6.93 17.50 3.67
N ASP A 165 7.21 17.99 4.87
CA ASP A 165 7.65 19.37 5.13
C ASP A 165 8.92 19.72 4.34
N GLN A 166 9.90 18.81 4.32
CA GLN A 166 11.15 19.00 3.59
C GLN A 166 10.90 19.13 2.08
N LEU A 167 10.11 18.22 1.51
CA LEU A 167 9.87 18.18 0.07
C LEU A 167 8.98 19.34 -0.40
N THR A 168 7.96 19.70 0.38
CA THR A 168 7.05 20.82 0.06
C THR A 168 7.70 22.20 0.26
N SER A 169 8.76 22.28 1.06
CA SER A 169 9.54 23.51 1.26
C SER A 169 10.76 23.63 0.35
N ASP A 170 11.09 22.60 -0.42
CA ASP A 170 12.24 22.59 -1.33
C ASP A 170 11.95 23.46 -2.57
N SER A 171 12.86 24.39 -2.89
CA SER A 171 12.69 25.31 -4.02
C SER A 171 12.80 24.67 -5.41
N GLU A 172 13.31 23.43 -5.49
CA GLU A 172 13.44 22.68 -6.74
C GLU A 172 12.31 21.65 -6.94
N ILE A 173 11.44 21.47 -5.93
CA ILE A 173 10.34 20.50 -5.93
C ILE A 173 9.00 21.24 -5.87
N TYR A 174 8.21 21.10 -6.93
CA TYR A 174 6.95 21.83 -7.09
C TYR A 174 5.78 20.90 -6.79
N ILE A 175 5.38 20.84 -5.51
CA ILE A 175 4.26 20.01 -5.05
C ILE A 175 2.99 20.85 -4.92
N ASP A 176 1.89 20.27 -5.36
CA ASP A 176 0.54 20.74 -5.07
C ASP A 176 0.10 20.23 -3.69
N ASN A 177 0.01 21.14 -2.71
CA ASN A 177 -0.32 20.81 -1.32
C ASN A 177 -1.76 20.30 -1.12
N ASP A 178 -2.63 20.42 -2.13
CA ASP A 178 -3.96 19.81 -2.12
C ASP A 178 -3.95 18.38 -2.70
N ARG A 179 -2.78 17.89 -3.13
CA ARG A 179 -2.57 16.57 -3.74
C ARG A 179 -1.42 15.79 -3.11
N ILE A 180 -1.44 15.69 -1.79
CA ILE A 180 -0.55 14.83 -1.00
C ILE A 180 -1.32 13.57 -0.60
N TYR A 181 -0.81 12.40 -0.98
CA TYR A 181 -1.47 11.12 -0.81
C TYR A 181 -0.59 10.15 -0.02
N MET A 182 -1.21 9.15 0.58
CA MET A 182 -0.52 8.05 1.24
C MET A 182 -1.14 6.71 0.87
N ALA A 183 -0.33 5.70 0.62
CA ALA A 183 -0.81 4.32 0.57
C ALA A 183 0.09 3.40 1.38
N GLY A 184 -0.47 2.36 1.97
CA GLY A 184 0.28 1.40 2.77
C GLY A 184 -0.21 -0.03 2.59
N LEU A 185 0.74 -0.97 2.52
CA LEU A 185 0.48 -2.41 2.48
C LEU A 185 0.71 -3.05 3.85
N SER A 186 -0.19 -3.91 4.32
CA SER A 186 0.01 -4.73 5.53
C SER A 186 0.33 -3.86 6.75
N LEU A 187 1.48 -4.04 7.41
CA LEU A 187 1.95 -3.16 8.50
C LEU A 187 2.12 -1.69 8.05
N GLY A 188 2.46 -1.44 6.78
CA GLY A 188 2.44 -0.09 6.20
C GLY A 188 1.03 0.47 6.10
N GLY A 189 0.03 -0.38 5.85
CA GLY A 189 -1.40 -0.02 5.93
C GLY A 189 -1.82 0.29 7.37
N ALA A 190 -1.31 -0.46 8.36
CA ALA A 190 -1.51 -0.13 9.77
C ALA A 190 -0.88 1.21 10.16
N MET A 191 0.31 1.51 9.63
CA MET A 191 0.94 2.82 9.82
C MET A 191 0.14 3.94 9.15
N ALA A 192 -0.42 3.71 7.96
CA ALA A 192 -1.29 4.66 7.28
C ALA A 192 -2.60 4.92 8.07
N TYR A 193 -3.17 3.90 8.72
CA TYR A 193 -4.26 4.10 9.68
C TYR A 193 -3.83 4.99 10.85
N LYS A 194 -2.71 4.65 11.52
CA LYS A 194 -2.17 5.48 12.62
C LYS A 194 -1.99 6.93 12.17
N TYR A 195 -1.42 7.15 10.99
CA TYR A 195 -1.17 8.48 10.45
C TYR A 195 -2.47 9.26 10.25
N THR A 196 -3.51 8.62 9.71
CA THR A 196 -4.83 9.23 9.48
C THR A 196 -5.48 9.78 10.75
N PHE A 197 -5.25 9.14 11.89
CA PHE A 197 -5.78 9.54 13.20
C PHE A 197 -4.76 10.29 14.07
N SER A 198 -3.62 10.67 13.51
CA SER A 198 -2.62 11.46 14.23
C SER A 198 -3.07 12.92 14.41
N GLU A 199 -2.33 13.70 15.21
CA GLU A 199 -2.73 15.09 15.53
C GLU A 199 -2.63 16.06 14.34
N ASP A 200 -1.68 15.83 13.42
CA ASP A 200 -1.39 16.73 12.29
C ASP A 200 -1.04 15.94 11.01
N PRO A 201 -2.00 15.18 10.45
CA PRO A 201 -1.79 14.51 9.18
C PRO A 201 -1.74 15.53 8.03
N GLN A 202 -0.68 15.48 7.24
CA GLN A 202 -0.43 16.40 6.11
C GLN A 202 -0.82 15.79 4.75
N ILE A 203 -1.78 14.87 4.74
CA ILE A 203 -2.25 14.18 3.53
C ILE A 203 -3.71 14.52 3.25
N ASN A 204 -4.06 14.56 1.97
CA ASN A 204 -5.42 14.81 1.51
C ASN A 204 -6.21 13.52 1.28
N LYS A 205 -5.55 12.38 1.03
CA LYS A 205 -6.18 11.06 0.82
C LYS A 205 -5.28 9.92 1.25
N VAL A 206 -5.89 8.82 1.67
CA VAL A 206 -5.16 7.61 2.08
C VAL A 206 -5.77 6.33 1.50
N ALA A 207 -4.93 5.39 1.08
CA ALA A 207 -5.33 4.05 0.66
C ALA A 207 -4.68 2.97 1.54
N ILE A 208 -5.49 2.05 2.04
CA ILE A 208 -5.08 0.95 2.91
C ILE A 208 -5.22 -0.36 2.15
N VAL A 209 -4.11 -1.04 1.93
CA VAL A 209 -4.05 -2.33 1.23
C VAL A 209 -3.72 -3.42 2.24
N SER A 210 -4.67 -4.33 2.48
CA SER A 210 -4.50 -5.44 3.44
C SER A 210 -4.01 -5.01 4.83
N GLY A 211 -4.34 -3.78 5.23
CA GLY A 211 -3.90 -3.16 6.48
C GLY A 211 -4.98 -3.23 7.58
N PHE A 212 -4.60 -2.84 8.79
CA PHE A 212 -5.47 -2.96 9.97
C PHE A 212 -5.16 -1.87 11.00
N VAL A 213 -6.11 -1.57 11.89
CA VAL A 213 -5.86 -0.64 13.00
C VAL A 213 -5.07 -1.38 14.09
N GLY A 214 -3.88 -0.86 14.43
CA GLY A 214 -3.08 -1.39 15.55
C GLY A 214 -3.81 -1.23 16.90
N ALA A 215 -3.66 -2.20 17.79
CA ALA A 215 -4.39 -2.26 19.07
C ALA A 215 -4.15 -1.05 19.98
N SER A 216 -2.99 -0.39 19.89
CA SER A 216 -2.66 0.83 20.64
C SER A 216 -3.15 2.12 19.98
N ILE A 217 -3.79 2.05 18.82
CA ILE A 217 -4.22 3.23 18.06
C ILE A 217 -5.65 3.58 18.41
N ASP A 218 -5.82 4.80 18.93
CA ASP A 218 -7.13 5.37 19.16
C ASP A 218 -7.73 5.87 17.84
N THR A 219 -8.83 5.24 17.41
CA THR A 219 -9.61 5.64 16.24
C THR A 219 -11.02 6.10 16.65
N THR A 220 -11.19 6.57 17.89
CA THR A 220 -12.47 7.06 18.41
C THR A 220 -12.93 8.37 17.77
N GLY A 221 -11.98 9.17 17.26
CA GLY A 221 -12.26 10.38 16.49
C GLY A 221 -13.08 10.13 15.21
N VAL A 222 -13.67 11.20 14.68
CA VAL A 222 -14.30 11.18 13.35
C VAL A 222 -13.22 11.18 12.26
N LEU A 223 -13.48 10.47 11.18
CA LEU A 223 -12.59 10.49 10.02
C LEU A 223 -12.67 11.89 9.37
N ASN A 224 -11.52 12.46 8.98
CA ASN A 224 -11.45 13.76 8.30
C ASN A 224 -10.75 13.70 6.93
N ILE A 225 -10.18 12.55 6.58
CA ILE A 225 -9.41 12.33 5.35
C ILE A 225 -10.13 11.27 4.53
N PRO A 226 -10.43 11.50 3.24
CA PRO A 226 -10.93 10.46 2.35
C PRO A 226 -10.04 9.21 2.38
N ILE A 227 -10.67 8.06 2.56
CA ILE A 227 -9.99 6.77 2.73
C ILE A 227 -10.50 5.72 1.75
N MET A 228 -9.57 4.98 1.17
CA MET A 228 -9.83 3.75 0.43
C MET A 228 -9.31 2.56 1.24
N VAL A 229 -10.10 1.50 1.36
CA VAL A 229 -9.70 0.24 2.02
C VAL A 229 -9.92 -0.89 1.04
N LEU A 230 -8.89 -1.71 0.81
CA LEU A 230 -8.98 -2.94 0.04
C LEU A 230 -8.53 -4.12 0.89
N HIS A 231 -9.39 -5.11 1.07
CA HIS A 231 -9.07 -6.26 1.91
C HIS A 231 -9.78 -7.53 1.42
N SER A 232 -9.04 -8.64 1.42
CA SER A 232 -9.54 -9.97 1.09
C SER A 232 -10.12 -10.68 2.30
N LYS A 233 -11.26 -11.36 2.15
CA LYS A 233 -11.84 -12.19 3.21
C LYS A 233 -11.01 -13.43 3.51
N THR A 234 -10.23 -13.91 2.54
CA THR A 234 -9.34 -15.07 2.68
C THR A 234 -7.89 -14.71 2.99
N ASP A 235 -7.63 -13.45 3.37
CA ASP A 235 -6.30 -13.04 3.84
C ASP A 235 -5.89 -13.84 5.09
N GLU A 236 -4.95 -14.77 4.90
CA GLU A 236 -4.41 -15.63 5.97
C GLU A 236 -3.40 -14.91 6.88
N THR A 237 -2.89 -13.75 6.47
CA THR A 237 -1.92 -12.98 7.24
C THR A 237 -2.61 -12.01 8.18
N ILE A 238 -3.59 -11.25 7.67
CA ILE A 238 -4.41 -10.30 8.43
C ILE A 238 -5.88 -10.71 8.27
N PRO A 239 -6.40 -11.57 9.19
CA PRO A 239 -7.74 -12.12 9.07
C PRO A 239 -8.81 -11.03 9.04
N TYR A 240 -9.70 -11.13 8.06
CA TYR A 240 -10.76 -10.15 7.82
C TYR A 240 -11.71 -9.96 9.02
N GLU A 241 -12.03 -11.05 9.71
CA GLU A 241 -12.91 -11.05 10.90
C GLU A 241 -12.20 -10.62 12.19
N GLY A 242 -10.88 -10.41 12.15
CA GLY A 242 -10.06 -10.10 13.32
C GLY A 242 -9.19 -11.28 13.78
N GLY A 243 -8.12 -10.95 14.49
CA GLY A 243 -7.14 -11.89 15.04
C GLY A 243 -6.36 -11.27 16.18
N SER A 244 -5.21 -11.86 16.51
CA SER A 244 -4.38 -11.40 17.65
C SER A 244 -3.84 -9.97 17.52
N PHE A 245 -3.76 -9.43 16.30
CA PHE A 245 -3.20 -8.10 16.05
C PHE A 245 -4.24 -7.08 15.57
N ASN A 246 -5.45 -7.51 15.20
CA ASN A 246 -6.43 -6.67 14.52
C ASN A 246 -7.87 -7.02 14.92
N GLY A 247 -8.72 -6.00 14.95
CA GLY A 247 -10.17 -6.21 14.92
C GLY A 247 -10.68 -6.56 13.52
N SER A 248 -11.98 -6.85 13.42
CA SER A 248 -12.66 -7.06 12.13
C SER A 248 -12.53 -5.82 11.24
N ILE A 249 -12.10 -6.03 9.99
CA ILE A 249 -11.92 -4.97 8.99
C ILE A 249 -13.27 -4.32 8.67
N GLU A 250 -14.30 -5.14 8.45
CA GLU A 250 -15.65 -4.65 8.15
C GLU A 250 -16.24 -3.84 9.32
N ASN A 251 -16.08 -4.30 10.56
CA ASN A 251 -16.57 -3.56 11.72
C ASN A 251 -15.82 -2.24 11.92
N THR A 252 -14.52 -2.21 11.59
CA THR A 252 -13.72 -0.99 11.63
C THR A 252 -14.26 0.05 10.64
N VAL A 253 -14.48 -0.35 9.38
CA VAL A 253 -15.09 0.52 8.35
C VAL A 253 -16.48 1.01 8.81
N LYS A 254 -17.37 0.10 9.25
CA LYS A 254 -18.71 0.44 9.76
C LYS A 254 -18.67 1.43 10.92
N SER A 255 -17.67 1.35 11.80
CA SER A 255 -17.48 2.31 12.90
C SER A 255 -17.31 3.74 12.35
N TRP A 256 -16.50 3.93 11.31
CA TRP A 256 -16.31 5.26 10.72
C TRP A 256 -17.55 5.75 10.00
N ILE A 257 -18.21 4.89 9.22
CA ILE A 257 -19.48 5.22 8.57
C ILE A 257 -20.50 5.75 9.59
N ASN A 258 -20.64 5.06 10.72
CA ASN A 258 -21.55 5.47 11.79
C ASN A 258 -21.12 6.78 12.47
N LYS A 259 -19.82 6.94 12.80
CA LYS A 259 -19.29 8.14 13.46
C LYS A 259 -19.38 9.38 12.58
N ASN A 260 -19.16 9.22 11.27
CA ASN A 260 -19.28 10.27 10.27
C ASN A 260 -20.71 10.48 9.78
N ALA A 261 -21.68 9.72 10.31
CA ALA A 261 -23.10 9.78 9.95
C ALA A 261 -23.35 9.66 8.43
N HIS A 262 -22.56 8.82 7.77
CA HIS A 262 -22.69 8.57 6.33
C HIS A 262 -24.06 7.98 5.98
N SER A 263 -24.61 8.38 4.84
CA SER A 263 -25.73 7.68 4.20
C SER A 263 -25.34 6.28 3.69
N ASP A 264 -26.33 5.51 3.23
CA ASP A 264 -26.08 4.25 2.54
C ASP A 264 -25.13 4.45 1.34
N PRO A 265 -24.24 3.47 1.05
CA PRO A 265 -23.27 3.58 -0.02
C PRO A 265 -23.90 3.29 -1.39
N ASN A 266 -23.25 3.79 -2.44
CA ASN A 266 -23.41 3.19 -3.77
C ASN A 266 -22.66 1.86 -3.78
N ILE A 267 -23.29 0.80 -4.30
CA ILE A 267 -22.71 -0.55 -4.31
C ILE A 267 -22.43 -0.98 -5.74
N TYR A 268 -21.19 -1.43 -5.99
CA TYR A 268 -20.75 -1.98 -7.27
C TYR A 268 -20.24 -3.41 -7.06
N GLN A 269 -20.27 -4.21 -8.12
CA GLN A 269 -19.80 -5.60 -8.12
C GLN A 269 -18.85 -5.81 -9.29
N ILE A 270 -17.71 -6.42 -9.02
CA ILE A 270 -16.75 -6.90 -10.02
C ILE A 270 -16.66 -8.41 -9.86
N GLY A 271 -16.75 -9.15 -10.97
CA GLY A 271 -16.73 -10.62 -10.94
C GLY A 271 -17.98 -11.25 -10.32
N SER A 272 -17.91 -12.53 -9.95
CA SER A 272 -19.05 -13.27 -9.40
C SER A 272 -18.66 -14.19 -8.25
N GLY A 273 -19.53 -14.31 -7.25
CA GLY A 273 -19.44 -15.33 -6.21
C GLY A 273 -18.13 -15.31 -5.42
N VAL A 274 -17.42 -16.44 -5.46
CA VAL A 274 -16.22 -16.76 -4.65
C VAL A 274 -14.99 -15.92 -5.02
N GLU A 275 -14.88 -15.50 -6.27
CA GLU A 275 -13.79 -14.62 -6.76
C GLU A 275 -14.28 -13.17 -6.96
N GLY A 276 -15.46 -12.83 -6.43
CA GLY A 276 -16.09 -11.52 -6.60
C GLY A 276 -15.51 -10.43 -5.69
N THR A 277 -15.74 -9.18 -6.08
CA THR A 277 -15.45 -8.00 -5.25
C THR A 277 -16.68 -7.11 -5.17
N THR A 278 -17.11 -6.80 -3.94
CA THR A 278 -18.12 -5.78 -3.69
C THR A 278 -17.45 -4.47 -3.30
N ILE A 279 -17.80 -3.40 -4.01
CA ILE A 279 -17.30 -2.04 -3.73
C ILE A 279 -18.42 -1.25 -3.06
N TYR A 280 -18.15 -0.69 -1.89
CA TYR A 280 -19.04 0.24 -1.18
C TYR A 280 -18.45 1.65 -1.25
N ASP A 281 -19.15 2.55 -1.92
CA ASP A 281 -18.75 3.95 -2.08
C ASP A 281 -19.66 4.87 -1.27
N TYR A 282 -19.18 5.30 -0.11
CA TYR A 282 -19.80 6.31 0.73
C TYR A 282 -19.30 7.68 0.28
N SER A 283 -20.03 8.27 -0.68
CA SER A 283 -19.58 9.45 -1.44
C SER A 283 -19.55 10.79 -0.68
N GLU A 284 -20.18 10.86 0.51
CA GLU A 284 -20.17 12.07 1.34
C GLU A 284 -18.76 12.38 1.86
N SER A 285 -18.52 13.58 2.37
CA SER A 285 -17.17 13.98 2.83
C SER A 285 -16.94 13.63 4.31
N PRO A 286 -15.78 13.03 4.66
CA PRO A 286 -14.77 12.48 3.76
C PRO A 286 -15.23 11.19 3.07
N ARG A 287 -14.91 11.02 1.79
CA ARG A 287 -15.32 9.82 1.02
C ARG A 287 -14.69 8.57 1.61
N VAL A 288 -15.49 7.54 1.87
CA VAL A 288 -15.02 6.21 2.27
C VAL A 288 -15.30 5.23 1.14
N LEU A 289 -14.25 4.61 0.61
CA LEU A 289 -14.34 3.66 -0.49
C LEU A 289 -13.82 2.29 -0.03
N PHE A 290 -14.68 1.28 0.05
CA PHE A 290 -14.33 -0.03 0.58
C PHE A 290 -14.49 -1.13 -0.47
N TYR A 291 -13.37 -1.76 -0.84
CA TYR A 291 -13.31 -2.95 -1.67
C TYR A 291 -13.28 -4.18 -0.76
N LYS A 292 -14.43 -4.85 -0.66
CA LYS A 292 -14.57 -6.15 0.00
C LYS A 292 -14.35 -7.25 -1.03
N ILE A 293 -13.17 -7.86 -0.98
CA ILE A 293 -12.73 -8.87 -1.95
C ILE A 293 -13.03 -10.25 -1.35
N GLU A 294 -13.71 -11.11 -2.08
CA GLU A 294 -14.07 -12.45 -1.59
C GLU A 294 -12.85 -13.36 -1.49
N GLU A 295 -12.02 -13.40 -2.53
CA GLU A 295 -10.77 -14.18 -2.54
C GLU A 295 -9.61 -13.44 -3.22
N ALA A 296 -8.50 -13.32 -2.49
CA ALA A 296 -7.18 -12.90 -2.96
C ALA A 296 -6.14 -13.14 -1.86
N SER A 297 -4.88 -13.27 -2.23
CA SER A 297 -3.74 -13.32 -1.32
C SER A 297 -3.56 -12.02 -0.54
N HIS A 298 -2.69 -12.05 0.48
CA HIS A 298 -2.39 -10.88 1.32
C HIS A 298 -1.89 -9.66 0.52
N THR A 299 -1.21 -9.85 -0.61
CA THR A 299 -0.69 -8.74 -1.43
C THR A 299 -1.71 -8.19 -2.43
N LEU A 300 -2.88 -8.85 -2.57
CA LEU A 300 -3.91 -8.57 -3.57
C LEU A 300 -3.39 -8.56 -5.02
N SER A 301 -2.23 -9.15 -5.28
CA SER A 301 -1.62 -9.23 -6.62
C SER A 301 -2.31 -10.24 -7.54
N ASP A 302 -3.15 -11.09 -6.96
CA ASP A 302 -3.91 -12.17 -7.57
C ASP A 302 -5.42 -11.89 -7.58
N VAL A 303 -5.86 -10.67 -7.20
CA VAL A 303 -7.27 -10.31 -7.30
C VAL A 303 -7.72 -10.30 -8.76
N HIS A 304 -8.93 -10.82 -9.01
CA HIS A 304 -9.50 -10.92 -10.35
C HIS A 304 -10.39 -9.70 -10.69
N GLY A 305 -10.32 -9.28 -11.95
CA GLY A 305 -11.22 -8.26 -12.53
C GLY A 305 -10.80 -6.80 -12.32
N PHE A 306 -9.77 -6.50 -11.54
CA PHE A 306 -9.20 -5.16 -11.46
C PHE A 306 -7.74 -5.17 -10.97
N ASP A 307 -7.00 -4.09 -11.23
CA ASP A 307 -5.68 -3.85 -10.65
C ASP A 307 -5.80 -2.89 -9.46
N PRO A 308 -5.47 -3.32 -8.22
CA PRO A 308 -5.53 -2.47 -7.04
C PRO A 308 -4.77 -1.15 -7.19
N ASN A 309 -3.62 -1.14 -7.86
CA ASN A 309 -2.82 0.07 -8.03
C ASN A 309 -3.55 1.09 -8.91
N THR A 310 -4.12 0.64 -10.02
CA THR A 310 -4.95 1.46 -10.90
C THR A 310 -6.13 2.07 -10.14
N GLU A 311 -6.83 1.28 -9.32
CA GLU A 311 -7.98 1.77 -8.54
C GLU A 311 -7.57 2.79 -7.46
N ILE A 312 -6.43 2.59 -6.80
CA ILE A 312 -5.86 3.55 -5.85
C ILE A 312 -5.58 4.89 -6.54
N TRP A 313 -4.97 4.87 -7.73
CA TRP A 313 -4.69 6.10 -8.48
C TRP A 313 -5.95 6.77 -9.02
N LYS A 314 -6.97 6.01 -9.41
CA LYS A 314 -8.30 6.55 -9.72
C LYS A 314 -8.88 7.27 -8.50
N PHE A 315 -8.83 6.64 -7.33
CA PHE A 315 -9.31 7.23 -6.08
C PHE A 315 -8.56 8.52 -5.73
N PHE A 316 -7.23 8.52 -5.79
CA PHE A 316 -6.41 9.71 -5.54
C PHE A 316 -6.74 10.86 -6.49
N ASN A 317 -6.96 10.55 -7.77
CA ASN A 317 -7.27 11.55 -8.80
C ASN A 317 -8.76 11.91 -8.92
N ASN A 318 -9.63 11.45 -8.02
CA ASN A 318 -11.09 11.65 -8.09
C ASN A 318 -11.72 11.15 -9.40
N ILE A 319 -11.12 10.14 -10.04
CA ILE A 319 -11.72 9.50 -11.20
C ILE A 319 -12.94 8.71 -10.68
N PRO A 320 -14.16 9.01 -11.18
CA PRO A 320 -15.35 8.28 -10.77
C PRO A 320 -15.21 6.78 -11.06
N LEU A 321 -15.82 5.96 -10.20
CA LEU A 321 -16.09 4.57 -10.57
C LEU A 321 -17.01 4.60 -11.78
N SER A 322 -16.63 4.00 -12.90
CA SER A 322 -17.49 4.02 -14.08
C SER A 322 -18.54 2.91 -13.95
N VAL A 323 -19.79 3.20 -14.32
CA VAL A 323 -20.87 2.20 -14.36
C VAL A 323 -20.60 1.13 -15.43
N ASP A 324 -19.64 1.36 -16.32
CA ASP A 324 -19.11 0.41 -17.30
C ASP A 324 -17.95 -0.45 -16.76
N ASP A 325 -17.43 -0.19 -15.55
CA ASP A 325 -16.56 -1.14 -14.83
C ASP A 325 -17.35 -2.40 -14.36
N ALA A 326 -18.62 -2.51 -14.74
CA ALA A 326 -19.50 -3.67 -14.61
C ALA A 326 -19.82 -4.37 -15.95
N LYS A 327 -19.21 -3.97 -17.07
CA LYS A 327 -19.16 -4.68 -18.38
C LYS A 327 -18.26 -3.88 -19.34
N THR A 328 -16.99 -4.23 -19.44
CA THR A 328 -16.12 -3.66 -20.48
C THR A 328 -16.01 -4.61 -21.66
N ASP A 329 -16.20 -4.12 -22.89
CA ASP A 329 -15.78 -4.76 -24.17
C ASP A 329 -14.25 -4.94 -24.28
N LYS A 330 -13.54 -4.76 -23.15
CA LYS A 330 -12.11 -4.86 -22.99
C LYS A 330 -11.80 -6.20 -22.34
N LEU A 331 -10.86 -6.92 -22.93
CA LEU A 331 -10.38 -8.18 -22.37
C LEU A 331 -9.37 -7.83 -21.28
N ASP A 332 -9.56 -8.28 -20.05
CA ASP A 332 -8.49 -8.21 -19.06
C ASP A 332 -7.53 -9.37 -19.29
N ILE A 333 -6.24 -9.08 -19.26
CA ILE A 333 -5.20 -10.07 -19.50
C ILE A 333 -4.09 -9.96 -18.46
N PHE A 334 -3.61 -11.09 -17.96
CA PHE A 334 -2.58 -11.12 -16.93
C PHE A 334 -1.73 -12.41 -17.00
N PRO A 335 -0.45 -12.39 -16.60
CA PRO A 335 0.34 -11.19 -16.35
C PRO A 335 0.56 -10.39 -17.64
N ASN A 336 0.73 -9.08 -17.54
CA ASN A 336 1.09 -8.23 -18.68
C ASN A 336 2.11 -7.17 -18.22
N PRO A 337 3.42 -7.30 -18.53
CA PRO A 337 3.97 -8.15 -19.59
C PRO A 337 4.04 -9.65 -19.24
N ALA A 338 3.67 -10.49 -20.20
CA ALA A 338 3.57 -11.95 -20.09
C ALA A 338 4.83 -12.66 -20.57
N ASP A 339 5.10 -13.84 -20.01
CA ASP A 339 6.12 -14.75 -20.54
C ASP A 339 5.46 -15.84 -21.40
N ASP A 340 5.38 -17.09 -20.93
CA ASP A 340 4.86 -18.21 -21.72
C ASP A 340 3.35 -18.40 -21.63
N ILE A 341 2.69 -17.88 -20.59
CA ILE A 341 1.25 -18.06 -20.36
C ILE A 341 0.60 -16.71 -20.11
N LEU A 342 -0.57 -16.50 -20.71
CA LEU A 342 -1.44 -15.35 -20.51
C LEU A 342 -2.83 -15.83 -20.10
N TYR A 343 -3.33 -15.38 -18.97
CA TYR A 343 -4.70 -15.54 -18.52
C TYR A 343 -5.54 -14.37 -19.03
N THR A 344 -6.81 -14.63 -19.24
CA THR A 344 -7.78 -13.67 -19.78
C THR A 344 -9.05 -13.67 -18.94
N SER A 345 -9.80 -12.56 -18.91
CA SER A 345 -11.08 -12.51 -18.18
C SER A 345 -12.21 -13.33 -18.82
N GLU A 346 -12.03 -13.74 -20.08
CA GLU A 346 -13.08 -14.37 -20.89
C GLU A 346 -12.58 -15.69 -21.48
N ASP A 347 -13.43 -16.72 -21.49
CA ASP A 347 -13.14 -18.00 -22.14
C ASP A 347 -13.75 -18.02 -23.53
N GLY A 348 -12.97 -18.36 -24.55
CA GLY A 348 -13.46 -18.40 -25.92
C GLY A 348 -12.39 -18.54 -26.99
N MET A 349 -12.77 -18.28 -28.24
CA MET A 349 -11.84 -18.34 -29.36
C MET A 349 -10.93 -17.11 -29.34
N TYR A 350 -9.63 -17.31 -29.16
CA TYR A 350 -8.66 -16.23 -29.16
C TYR A 350 -7.95 -16.04 -30.50
N SER A 351 -7.48 -14.81 -30.72
CA SER A 351 -6.51 -14.46 -31.77
C SER A 351 -5.49 -13.47 -31.23
N ILE A 352 -4.22 -13.66 -31.62
CA ILE A 352 -3.11 -12.74 -31.33
C ILE A 352 -2.61 -12.19 -32.65
N THR A 353 -2.54 -10.87 -32.74
CA THR A 353 -2.13 -10.14 -33.95
C THR A 353 -0.96 -9.20 -33.66
N ASP A 354 -0.14 -8.93 -34.67
CA ASP A 354 0.77 -7.77 -34.61
C ASP A 354 0.00 -6.45 -34.78
N LEU A 355 0.70 -5.31 -34.61
CA LEU A 355 0.10 -3.98 -34.71
C LEU A 355 -0.43 -3.63 -36.11
N SER A 356 -0.09 -4.42 -37.14
CA SER A 356 -0.66 -4.27 -38.49
C SER A 356 -1.96 -5.06 -38.68
N GLY A 357 -2.37 -5.84 -37.66
CA GLY A 357 -3.56 -6.70 -37.70
C GLY A 357 -3.29 -8.09 -38.30
N ARG A 358 -2.03 -8.43 -38.59
CA ARG A 358 -1.69 -9.78 -39.10
C ARG A 358 -1.75 -10.78 -37.95
N ILE A 359 -2.53 -11.85 -38.13
CA ILE A 359 -2.70 -12.93 -37.16
C ILE A 359 -1.41 -13.75 -37.05
N LEU A 360 -0.91 -13.90 -35.83
CA LEU A 360 0.30 -14.66 -35.49
C LEU A 360 -0.02 -15.97 -34.78
N LYS A 361 -1.05 -15.97 -33.90
CA LYS A 361 -1.53 -17.16 -33.19
C LYS A 361 -3.05 -17.09 -33.03
N LYS A 362 -3.74 -18.23 -33.01
CA LYS A 362 -5.17 -18.34 -32.73
C LYS A 362 -5.49 -19.72 -32.16
N GLY A 363 -6.56 -19.82 -31.39
CA GLY A 363 -6.99 -21.07 -30.78
C GLY A 363 -8.23 -20.86 -29.91
N TYR A 364 -8.46 -21.79 -29.00
CA TYR A 364 -9.38 -21.62 -27.88
C TYR A 364 -8.55 -21.50 -26.61
N THR A 365 -9.03 -20.70 -25.66
CA THR A 365 -8.50 -20.67 -24.30
C THR A 365 -8.66 -22.05 -23.64
N ASP A 366 -7.76 -22.36 -22.71
CA ASP A 366 -7.81 -23.56 -21.86
C ASP A 366 -7.93 -23.09 -20.42
N GLU A 367 -9.13 -23.20 -19.84
CA GLU A 367 -9.48 -22.60 -18.54
C GLU A 367 -8.99 -21.13 -18.45
N TYR A 368 -9.45 -20.28 -19.40
CA TYR A 368 -9.08 -18.86 -19.50
C TYR A 368 -7.61 -18.56 -19.85
N SER A 369 -6.78 -19.58 -20.07
CA SER A 369 -5.36 -19.40 -20.37
C SER A 369 -5.04 -19.50 -21.87
N ILE A 370 -3.99 -18.80 -22.29
CA ILE A 370 -3.43 -18.79 -23.63
C ILE A 370 -1.94 -19.06 -23.54
N ASP A 371 -1.48 -20.12 -24.20
CA ASP A 371 -0.05 -20.40 -24.39
C ASP A 371 0.55 -19.40 -25.38
N LEU A 372 1.58 -18.66 -24.96
CA LEU A 372 2.32 -17.69 -25.75
C LEU A 372 3.64 -18.25 -26.30
N LYS A 373 4.00 -19.51 -26.02
CA LYS A 373 5.22 -20.11 -26.56
C LYS A 373 5.30 -19.98 -28.07
N GLY A 374 6.49 -19.60 -28.54
CA GLY A 374 6.79 -19.35 -29.94
C GLY A 374 6.53 -17.91 -30.41
N LEU A 375 5.90 -17.05 -29.60
CA LEU A 375 5.85 -15.60 -29.87
C LEU A 375 7.15 -14.94 -29.44
N SER A 376 7.73 -14.12 -30.32
CA SER A 376 8.91 -13.31 -29.98
C SER A 376 8.54 -12.18 -29.01
N ARG A 377 9.53 -11.69 -28.26
CA ARG A 377 9.38 -10.47 -27.44
C ARG A 377 8.84 -9.32 -28.28
N GLY A 378 7.81 -8.62 -27.79
CA GLY A 378 7.17 -7.54 -28.55
C GLY A 378 5.79 -7.15 -28.04
N ARG A 379 5.14 -6.24 -28.77
CA ARG A 379 3.78 -5.76 -28.48
C ARG A 379 2.78 -6.32 -29.49
N TYR A 380 1.68 -6.86 -28.98
CA TYR A 380 0.64 -7.54 -29.75
C TYR A 380 -0.75 -7.04 -29.33
N ILE A 381 -1.77 -7.37 -30.14
CA ILE A 381 -3.17 -7.26 -29.76
C ILE A 381 -3.71 -8.68 -29.62
N VAL A 382 -4.22 -9.01 -28.45
CA VAL A 382 -4.98 -10.24 -28.20
C VAL A 382 -6.46 -9.91 -28.21
N GLY A 383 -7.27 -10.78 -28.80
CA GLY A 383 -8.71 -10.72 -28.67
C GLY A 383 -9.30 -12.09 -28.41
N VAL A 384 -10.34 -12.15 -27.59
CA VAL A 384 -11.09 -13.36 -27.24
C VAL A 384 -12.54 -13.16 -27.63
N THR A 385 -13.09 -14.12 -28.35
CA THR A 385 -14.48 -14.12 -28.82
C THR A 385 -15.25 -15.20 -28.07
N THR A 386 -16.25 -14.78 -27.31
CA THR A 386 -17.25 -15.65 -26.67
C THR A 386 -18.40 -15.90 -27.65
N ASP A 387 -19.45 -16.60 -27.21
CA ASP A 387 -20.65 -16.84 -28.05
C ASP A 387 -21.42 -15.55 -28.41
N THR A 388 -21.21 -14.47 -27.65
CA THR A 388 -21.98 -13.23 -27.79
C THR A 388 -21.15 -12.01 -28.18
N GLU A 389 -19.84 -12.01 -27.92
CA GLU A 389 -19.03 -10.79 -27.97
C GLU A 389 -17.55 -11.05 -28.26
N THR A 390 -16.83 -10.03 -28.76
CA THR A 390 -15.37 -10.08 -28.95
C THR A 390 -14.70 -8.97 -28.16
N TYR A 391 -13.83 -9.38 -27.23
CA TYR A 391 -13.05 -8.51 -26.36
C TYR A 391 -11.61 -8.39 -26.85
N LYS A 392 -10.92 -7.28 -26.54
CA LYS A 392 -9.51 -7.07 -26.95
C LYS A 392 -8.65 -6.43 -25.86
N ALA A 393 -7.35 -6.75 -25.90
CA ALA A 393 -6.32 -6.18 -25.03
C ALA A 393 -4.97 -6.03 -25.76
N VAL A 394 -4.10 -5.16 -25.21
CA VAL A 394 -2.71 -5.02 -25.66
C VAL A 394 -1.82 -5.93 -24.81
N LEU A 395 -1.16 -6.89 -25.46
CA LEU A 395 -0.22 -7.83 -24.84
C LEU A 395 1.22 -7.34 -25.03
N LEU A 396 1.99 -7.31 -23.95
CA LEU A 396 3.45 -7.13 -23.93
C LEU A 396 4.10 -8.50 -23.65
N LYS A 397 4.75 -9.12 -24.65
CA LYS A 397 5.50 -10.38 -24.49
C LYS A 397 6.94 -10.07 -24.09
N LYS A 398 7.42 -10.70 -23.02
CA LYS A 398 8.83 -10.65 -22.57
C LYS A 398 9.75 -11.52 -23.42
#